data_AF-A0A9P4MDZ6-F1
#
_entry.id   AF-A0A9P4MDZ6-F1
#
_cell.length_a   1.000
_cell.length_b   1.000
_cell.length_c   1.000
_cell.angle_alpha   90.00
_cell.angle_beta   90.00
_cell.angle_gamma   90.00
#
_symmetry.space_group_name_H-M   'P 1'
#
loop_
_entity.id
_entity.type
_entity.pdbx_description
1 polymer ?
#
loop_
_entity_poly.entity_id
_entity_poly.type
_entity_poly.pdbx_seq_one_letter_code
_entity_poly.pdbx_strand_id
1 'polypeptide(L)'
;RLGRLQDILRWFAIVRHSTPWLGPRQGGNHFEVDKPALLVAFLLADGTHLVICPEHGKPDITTSLEDDGAGNIVVRSRNDAETRATVRIILSAGNEFELTLADAVRNSRLGSPGPPASAKVDKEALEDWYDGFSYCTWNGLGRELDEEKIQQALSTLSQHGLVVPNLIIDDNWQSLDNIDNGDPFTYRWTDFEANKENFPRGLKHTITNIRASHTHLRHVAVWHGIFGYWGGFSPDGNIAKCYATQEVQKQNQESYMKGDTATVVSAKDAHTMYDDFYRFLAECGIDSVKADNGFYPDYIQGAQDRRELIYTYQDAFLQASETHFGHRAISCMSQTPQNLFYSFMDDGKRPRYLVRNSDDFFPDAPESHTWHIFCNAHNSVLTQHLNILPDWDMFQTAGPNPYMHAAARCLSGGPIYITDKPGEHDIRLIHQMTTLGLDGRHRILRPEIIGRATEVYNKPQSRRFLRIAAGHLDTCFLGLFNMSDRESVELVTLRAITRSESHGSYIVLKHYDKCRKVHHLSSIHDVVSVKLSPSGGHEILTAYPISTAGTFDFAILGLTGHMTGAAVL
;
A
#
# COMPACT_ATOMS: atom_id res chain seq x y z
N ARG A 1 32.48 -0.72 -2.42
CA ARG A 1 32.29 0.30 -3.47
C ARG A 1 32.26 -0.42 -4.81
N LEU A 2 31.22 -0.23 -5.62
CA LEU A 2 31.09 -0.84 -6.96
C LEU A 2 31.77 0.00 -8.04
N GLY A 3 31.71 1.32 -7.93
CA GLY A 3 32.33 2.25 -8.87
C GLY A 3 31.39 3.38 -9.26
N ARG A 4 31.85 4.25 -10.16
CA ARG A 4 31.06 5.35 -10.72
C ARG A 4 30.67 5.01 -12.14
N LEU A 5 29.37 5.07 -12.41
CA LEU A 5 28.82 4.88 -13.75
C LEU A 5 29.07 6.15 -14.59
N GLN A 6 29.44 5.96 -15.85
CA GLN A 6 29.61 7.05 -16.83
C GLN A 6 28.35 7.18 -17.70
N ASP A 7 28.23 8.32 -18.39
CA ASP A 7 27.19 8.55 -19.40
C ASP A 7 25.74 8.40 -18.89
N ILE A 8 25.51 8.71 -17.62
CA ILE A 8 24.17 8.76 -17.03
C ILE A 8 23.41 9.95 -17.61
N LEU A 9 22.22 9.70 -18.17
CA LEU A 9 21.25 10.76 -18.46
C LEU A 9 20.38 11.06 -17.25
N ARG A 10 19.84 10.00 -16.64
CA ARG A 10 18.94 10.08 -15.49
C ARG A 10 19.10 8.85 -14.60
N TRP A 11 18.68 8.97 -13.36
CA TRP A 11 18.57 7.84 -12.45
C TRP A 11 17.28 7.90 -11.64
N PHE A 12 16.87 6.73 -11.17
CA PHE A 12 15.71 6.48 -10.31
C PHE A 12 16.12 5.51 -9.20
N ALA A 13 15.63 5.69 -7.99
CA ALA A 13 15.86 4.78 -6.89
C ALA A 13 14.60 4.62 -6.04
N ILE A 14 14.44 3.44 -5.46
CA ILE A 14 13.48 3.21 -4.36
C ILE A 14 14.31 3.11 -3.08
N VAL A 15 14.12 4.08 -2.19
CA VAL A 15 14.87 4.23 -0.95
C VAL A 15 14.04 3.88 0.27
N ARG A 16 14.71 3.54 1.37
CA ARG A 16 14.12 3.54 2.71
C ARG A 16 13.87 4.99 3.11
N HIS A 17 12.70 5.52 2.73
CA HIS A 17 12.32 6.91 2.95
C HIS A 17 12.22 7.26 4.44
N SER A 18 11.74 6.34 5.26
CA SER A 18 11.82 6.39 6.72
C SER A 18 12.02 4.96 7.22
N THR A 19 12.11 4.76 8.54
CA THR A 19 12.20 3.40 9.09
C THR A 19 11.11 2.45 8.52
N PRO A 20 9.81 2.83 8.49
CA PRO A 20 8.73 1.99 7.95
C PRO A 20 8.53 2.04 6.44
N TRP A 21 8.89 3.14 5.78
CA TRP A 21 8.37 3.45 4.45
C TRP A 21 9.44 3.50 3.36
N LEU A 22 9.05 3.05 2.18
CA LEU A 22 9.78 3.31 0.95
C LEU A 22 9.38 4.65 0.35
N GLY A 23 10.26 5.18 -0.49
CA GLY A 23 9.92 6.30 -1.35
C GLY A 23 10.82 6.42 -2.56
N PRO A 24 10.35 7.10 -3.62
CA PRO A 24 11.14 7.32 -4.82
C PRO A 24 12.17 8.44 -4.65
N ARG A 25 13.27 8.30 -5.40
CA ARG A 25 14.24 9.35 -5.69
C ARG A 25 14.58 9.35 -7.17
N GLN A 26 14.85 10.52 -7.71
CA GLN A 26 15.25 10.68 -9.11
C GLN A 26 16.32 11.77 -9.22
N GLY A 27 17.18 11.64 -10.22
CA GLY A 27 18.14 12.69 -10.55
C GLY A 27 18.60 12.63 -12.00
N GLY A 28 19.53 13.53 -12.32
CA GLY A 28 20.06 13.73 -13.66
C GLY A 28 21.30 12.88 -13.92
N ASN A 29 22.34 13.53 -14.41
CA ASN A 29 23.60 12.90 -14.84
C ASN A 29 24.62 12.64 -13.71
N HIS A 30 24.27 12.96 -12.47
CA HIS A 30 25.09 12.69 -11.29
C HIS A 30 24.26 11.90 -10.28
N PHE A 31 24.78 10.73 -9.87
CA PHE A 31 24.14 9.87 -8.88
C PHE A 31 24.45 10.37 -7.47
N GLU A 32 23.41 10.75 -6.74
CA GLU A 32 23.49 11.19 -5.35
C GLU A 32 22.15 10.83 -4.70
N VAL A 33 22.18 10.00 -3.66
CA VAL A 33 21.00 9.49 -2.99
C VAL A 33 21.05 9.83 -1.51
N ASP A 34 20.02 10.52 -1.03
CA ASP A 34 19.95 11.00 0.36
C ASP A 34 19.70 9.88 1.37
N LYS A 35 19.23 8.71 0.91
CA LYS A 35 18.83 7.59 1.78
C LYS A 35 19.23 6.24 1.18
N PRO A 36 19.42 5.20 2.01
CA PRO A 36 19.74 3.86 1.52
C PRO A 36 18.70 3.32 0.53
N ALA A 37 19.13 2.97 -0.68
CA ALA A 37 18.31 2.45 -1.75
C ALA A 37 18.22 0.91 -1.75
N LEU A 38 17.02 0.36 -1.94
CA LEU A 38 16.80 -1.07 -2.18
C LEU A 38 17.00 -1.45 -3.64
N LEU A 39 16.85 -0.49 -4.54
CA LEU A 39 17.02 -0.62 -5.97
C LEU A 39 17.38 0.72 -6.57
N VAL A 40 18.29 0.73 -7.53
CA VAL A 40 18.67 1.91 -8.33
C VAL A 40 18.63 1.55 -9.80
N ALA A 41 18.06 2.41 -10.63
CA ALA A 41 18.03 2.29 -12.07
C ALA A 41 18.64 3.53 -12.73
N PHE A 42 19.38 3.33 -13.81
CA PHE A 42 20.01 4.38 -14.61
C PHE A 42 19.48 4.29 -16.04
N LEU A 43 19.27 5.45 -16.66
CA LEU A 43 19.11 5.59 -18.10
C LEU A 43 20.42 6.16 -18.64
N LEU A 44 21.08 5.42 -19.51
CA LEU A 44 22.36 5.79 -20.13
C LEU A 44 22.16 6.56 -21.44
N ALA A 45 23.21 7.24 -21.89
CA ALA A 45 23.19 8.09 -23.09
C ALA A 45 22.87 7.33 -24.40
N ASP A 46 23.13 6.02 -24.43
CA ASP A 46 22.82 5.13 -25.55
C ASP A 46 21.38 4.59 -25.53
N GLY A 47 20.58 4.95 -24.51
CA GLY A 47 19.22 4.46 -24.31
C GLY A 47 19.11 3.19 -23.45
N THR A 48 20.24 2.62 -23.01
CA THR A 48 20.23 1.44 -22.14
C THR A 48 19.73 1.79 -20.74
N HIS A 49 18.81 0.98 -20.22
CA HIS A 49 18.46 0.96 -18.81
C HIS A 49 19.39 0.00 -18.08
N LEU A 50 20.03 0.44 -17.00
CA LEU A 50 20.80 -0.40 -16.08
C LEU A 50 20.12 -0.41 -14.72
N VAL A 51 19.65 -1.56 -14.25
CA VAL A 51 19.07 -1.74 -12.92
C VAL A 51 20.04 -2.49 -12.03
N ILE A 52 20.30 -1.92 -10.85
CA ILE A 52 21.15 -2.49 -9.81
C ILE A 52 20.28 -2.79 -8.59
N CYS A 53 20.25 -4.06 -8.21
CA CYS A 53 19.47 -4.56 -7.09
C CYS A 53 20.35 -5.47 -6.21
N PRO A 54 20.54 -5.19 -4.92
CA PRO A 54 21.16 -6.15 -4.02
C PRO A 54 20.35 -7.44 -3.94
N GLU A 55 21.00 -8.56 -3.63
CA GLU A 55 20.31 -9.77 -3.21
C GLU A 55 19.51 -9.49 -1.93
N HIS A 56 18.21 -9.76 -1.98
CA HIS A 56 17.27 -9.55 -0.89
C HIS A 56 16.69 -10.87 -0.41
N GLY A 57 16.14 -10.88 0.81
CA GLY A 57 15.46 -12.06 1.37
C GLY A 57 16.39 -13.11 1.98
N LYS A 58 17.71 -12.85 2.03
CA LYS A 58 18.63 -13.67 2.80
C LYS A 58 18.40 -13.44 4.30
N PRO A 59 18.19 -14.50 5.10
CA PRO A 59 17.97 -14.36 6.54
C PRO A 59 19.07 -13.54 7.22
N ASP A 60 18.67 -12.64 8.10
CA ASP A 60 19.55 -11.80 8.94
C ASP A 60 20.46 -10.81 8.18
N ILE A 61 20.36 -10.74 6.85
CA ILE A 61 21.16 -9.83 6.03
C ILE A 61 20.28 -8.78 5.39
N THR A 62 20.62 -7.51 5.59
CA THR A 62 20.01 -6.40 4.86
C THR A 62 21.06 -5.66 4.08
N THR A 63 20.82 -5.43 2.79
CA THR A 63 21.74 -4.70 1.92
C THR A 63 21.05 -3.53 1.23
N SER A 64 21.75 -2.41 1.17
CA SER A 64 21.34 -1.19 0.49
C SER A 64 22.44 -0.66 -0.43
N LEU A 65 22.01 0.19 -1.36
CA LEU A 65 22.86 0.97 -2.24
C LEU A 65 22.86 2.43 -1.74
N GLU A 66 24.04 3.01 -1.61
CA GLU A 66 24.29 4.38 -1.18
C GLU A 66 25.24 5.06 -2.19
N ASP A 67 25.54 6.33 -2.00
CA ASP A 67 26.63 7.02 -2.68
C ASP A 67 27.71 7.53 -1.71
N ASP A 68 28.87 7.89 -2.25
CA ASP A 68 30.01 8.45 -1.49
C ASP A 68 30.20 9.97 -1.66
N GLY A 69 29.20 10.69 -2.18
CA GLY A 69 29.27 12.10 -2.54
C GLY A 69 30.12 12.42 -3.78
N ALA A 70 30.86 11.44 -4.32
CA ALA A 70 31.63 11.56 -5.55
C ALA A 70 30.96 10.86 -6.75
N GLY A 71 29.70 10.45 -6.57
CA GLY A 71 28.89 9.73 -7.56
C GLY A 71 29.22 8.25 -7.69
N ASN A 72 29.96 7.66 -6.75
CA ASN A 72 30.19 6.22 -6.76
C ASN A 72 29.07 5.49 -6.03
N ILE A 73 28.71 4.34 -6.57
CA ILE A 73 27.75 3.45 -5.94
C ILE A 73 28.48 2.64 -4.85
N VAL A 74 27.96 2.74 -3.64
CA VAL A 74 28.45 2.06 -2.44
C VAL A 74 27.43 1.01 -2.02
N VAL A 75 27.90 -0.18 -1.69
CA VAL A 75 27.07 -1.25 -1.12
C VAL A 75 27.29 -1.22 0.38
N ARG A 76 26.21 -1.09 1.16
CA ARG A 76 26.24 -1.24 2.61
C ARG A 76 25.39 -2.45 2.99
N SER A 77 25.94 -3.32 3.82
CA SER A 77 25.22 -4.49 4.33
C SER A 77 25.30 -4.52 5.85
N ARG A 78 24.16 -4.81 6.48
CA ARG A 78 24.06 -5.21 7.89
C ARG A 78 24.00 -6.73 7.94
N ASN A 79 24.88 -7.34 8.72
CA ASN A 79 24.87 -8.77 8.99
C ASN A 79 24.50 -8.99 10.45
N ASP A 80 23.27 -9.43 10.68
CA ASP A 80 22.81 -9.78 12.02
C ASP A 80 23.15 -11.24 12.35
N ALA A 81 23.56 -12.08 11.39
CA ALA A 81 23.93 -13.48 11.61
C ALA A 81 25.21 -13.63 12.47
N GLU A 82 25.32 -14.77 13.15
CA GLU A 82 26.51 -15.14 13.93
C GLU A 82 27.69 -15.58 13.08
N THR A 83 27.45 -15.79 11.77
CA THR A 83 28.45 -16.26 10.82
C THR A 83 28.67 -15.24 9.71
N ARG A 84 29.79 -15.36 9.01
CA ARG A 84 30.08 -14.53 7.84
C ARG A 84 29.13 -14.88 6.71
N ALA A 85 28.49 -13.88 6.12
CA ALA A 85 27.65 -14.01 4.95
C ALA A 85 28.28 -13.33 3.73
N THR A 86 28.07 -13.92 2.54
CA THR A 86 28.28 -13.26 1.25
C THR A 86 27.00 -12.61 0.78
N VAL A 87 27.10 -11.43 0.16
CA VAL A 87 26.01 -10.70 -0.49
C VAL A 87 26.31 -10.60 -1.96
N ARG A 88 25.29 -10.77 -2.80
CA ARG A 88 25.38 -10.58 -4.26
C ARG A 88 24.73 -9.27 -4.66
N ILE A 89 25.22 -8.68 -5.74
CA ILE A 89 24.60 -7.52 -6.39
C ILE A 89 24.22 -7.94 -7.80
N ILE A 90 22.97 -7.70 -8.16
CA ILE A 90 22.40 -8.05 -9.44
C ILE A 90 22.43 -6.80 -10.32
N LEU A 91 22.99 -6.93 -11.51
CA LEU A 91 23.00 -5.90 -12.53
C LEU A 91 22.25 -6.47 -13.73
N SER A 92 21.16 -5.82 -14.12
CA SER A 92 20.42 -6.14 -15.35
C SER A 92 20.45 -4.93 -16.28
N ALA A 93 20.65 -5.17 -17.58
CA ALA A 93 20.72 -4.12 -18.59
C ALA A 93 19.86 -4.46 -19.80
N GLY A 94 19.13 -3.48 -20.33
CA GLY A 94 18.25 -3.66 -21.49
C GLY A 94 17.64 -2.36 -22.00
N ASN A 95 16.96 -2.43 -23.14
CA ASN A 95 16.35 -1.25 -23.79
C ASN A 95 14.93 -0.93 -23.29
N GLU A 96 14.38 -1.80 -22.45
CA GLU A 96 13.06 -1.63 -21.85
C GLU A 96 13.17 -1.67 -20.33
N PHE A 97 12.85 -0.55 -19.68
CA PHE A 97 12.97 -0.42 -18.23
C PHE A 97 12.25 -1.52 -17.46
N GLU A 98 10.99 -1.81 -17.82
CA GLU A 98 10.13 -2.75 -17.08
C GLU A 98 10.65 -4.19 -17.16
N LEU A 99 11.10 -4.64 -18.33
CA LEU A 99 11.70 -5.97 -18.49
C LEU A 99 13.02 -6.09 -17.74
N THR A 100 13.84 -5.03 -17.79
CA THR A 100 15.14 -4.95 -17.10
C THR A 100 14.95 -4.98 -15.57
N LEU A 101 13.97 -4.23 -15.07
CA LEU A 101 13.59 -4.23 -13.67
C LEU A 101 13.08 -5.60 -13.22
N ALA A 102 12.15 -6.18 -13.97
CA ALA A 102 11.58 -7.49 -13.66
C ALA A 102 12.67 -8.57 -13.61
N ASP A 103 13.64 -8.50 -14.51
CA ASP A 103 14.80 -9.39 -14.51
C ASP A 103 15.69 -9.18 -13.27
N ALA A 104 16.03 -7.94 -12.93
CA ALA A 104 16.83 -7.65 -11.73
C ALA A 104 16.15 -8.13 -10.44
N VAL A 105 14.86 -7.85 -10.26
CA VAL A 105 14.09 -8.25 -9.06
C VAL A 105 13.91 -9.77 -9.00
N ARG A 106 13.70 -10.44 -10.14
CA ARG A 106 13.61 -11.92 -10.19
C ARG A 106 14.92 -12.58 -9.78
N ASN A 107 16.06 -12.03 -10.19
CA ASN A 107 17.36 -12.58 -9.85
C ASN A 107 17.81 -12.18 -8.44
N SER A 108 17.34 -11.05 -7.89
CA SER A 108 17.70 -10.61 -6.54
C SER A 108 17.11 -11.46 -5.42
N ARG A 109 16.12 -12.31 -5.75
CA ARG A 109 15.41 -13.17 -4.79
C ARG A 109 15.80 -14.65 -4.84
N LEU A 110 16.80 -15.03 -5.65
CA LEU A 110 17.25 -16.42 -5.81
C LEU A 110 17.91 -16.94 -4.51
N GLY A 111 17.09 -17.44 -3.59
CA GLY A 111 17.53 -18.00 -2.31
C GLY A 111 16.74 -17.54 -1.08
N SER A 112 15.71 -16.70 -1.23
CA SER A 112 14.80 -16.40 -0.11
C SER A 112 14.03 -17.66 0.28
N PRO A 113 14.03 -18.07 1.57
CA PRO A 113 13.29 -19.25 2.02
C PRO A 113 11.77 -19.07 1.90
N GLY A 114 11.30 -17.82 1.76
CA GLY A 114 9.88 -17.46 1.83
C GLY A 114 9.28 -17.74 3.22
N PRO A 115 8.03 -17.33 3.45
CA PRO A 115 7.35 -17.62 4.71
C PRO A 115 6.88 -19.09 4.74
N PRO A 116 6.46 -19.61 5.92
CA PRO A 116 5.92 -20.96 6.08
C PRO A 116 4.74 -21.27 5.16
N ALA A 117 4.58 -22.53 4.76
CA ALA A 117 3.55 -22.96 3.82
C ALA A 117 2.13 -22.54 4.27
N SER A 118 1.33 -22.08 3.31
CA SER A 118 -0.06 -21.64 3.52
C SER A 118 -1.05 -22.72 3.06
N ALA A 119 -2.20 -22.78 3.71
CA ALA A 119 -3.33 -23.61 3.33
C ALA A 119 -4.04 -23.07 2.07
N LYS A 120 -4.99 -23.84 1.53
CA LYS A 120 -5.82 -23.36 0.41
C LYS A 120 -6.71 -22.22 0.88
N VAL A 121 -6.68 -21.13 0.14
CA VAL A 121 -7.47 -19.93 0.44
C VAL A 121 -8.71 -19.86 -0.45
N ASP A 122 -9.82 -19.44 0.15
CA ASP A 122 -11.03 -19.06 -0.57
C ASP A 122 -10.80 -17.72 -1.28
N LYS A 123 -10.53 -17.78 -2.58
CA LYS A 123 -10.25 -16.60 -3.39
C LYS A 123 -11.47 -15.67 -3.47
N GLU A 124 -12.67 -16.21 -3.58
CA GLU A 124 -13.88 -15.40 -3.72
C GLU A 124 -14.15 -14.59 -2.45
N ALA A 125 -13.93 -15.19 -1.28
CA ALA A 125 -14.06 -14.50 0.01
C ALA A 125 -13.01 -13.40 0.21
N LEU A 126 -11.82 -13.51 -0.40
CA LEU A 126 -10.80 -12.46 -0.35
C LEU A 126 -11.11 -11.31 -1.31
N GLU A 127 -11.60 -11.61 -2.52
CA GLU A 127 -12.01 -10.55 -3.44
C GLU A 127 -13.20 -9.76 -2.87
N ASP A 128 -14.12 -10.36 -2.11
CA ASP A 128 -15.17 -9.62 -1.39
C ASP A 128 -14.61 -8.58 -0.40
N TRP A 129 -13.52 -8.94 0.30
CA TRP A 129 -12.81 -8.02 1.19
C TRP A 129 -12.09 -6.91 0.41
N TYR A 130 -11.38 -7.25 -0.67
CA TYR A 130 -10.62 -6.27 -1.47
C TYR A 130 -11.53 -5.30 -2.25
N ASP A 131 -12.67 -5.78 -2.74
CA ASP A 131 -13.59 -5.02 -3.58
C ASP A 131 -14.70 -4.32 -2.77
N GLY A 132 -14.86 -4.67 -1.50
CA GLY A 132 -15.82 -4.00 -0.63
C GLY A 132 -15.39 -2.57 -0.34
N PHE A 133 -16.25 -1.60 -0.63
CA PHE A 133 -15.99 -0.20 -0.29
C PHE A 133 -15.99 -0.01 1.24
N SER A 134 -14.88 0.42 1.83
CA SER A 134 -14.75 0.46 3.29
C SER A 134 -14.81 1.87 3.88
N TYR A 135 -15.17 1.94 5.16
CA TYR A 135 -15.04 3.13 5.98
C TYR A 135 -14.00 2.89 7.09
N CYS A 136 -13.04 3.80 7.22
CA CYS A 136 -12.01 3.79 8.26
C CYS A 136 -12.23 4.95 9.26
N THR A 137 -12.20 4.66 10.55
CA THR A 137 -12.55 5.65 11.59
C THR A 137 -11.49 6.72 11.85
N TRP A 138 -10.26 6.57 11.34
CA TRP A 138 -9.11 7.39 11.77
C TRP A 138 -9.28 8.90 11.63
N ASN A 139 -9.43 9.46 10.43
CA ASN A 139 -9.58 10.91 10.28
C ASN A 139 -10.99 11.38 10.64
N GLY A 140 -12.01 10.56 10.36
CA GLY A 140 -13.41 10.95 10.52
C GLY A 140 -13.90 11.00 11.97
N LEU A 141 -13.43 10.08 12.82
CA LEU A 141 -13.80 9.99 14.23
C LEU A 141 -12.63 10.30 15.18
N GLY A 142 -11.38 10.19 14.71
CA GLY A 142 -10.21 10.45 15.52
C GLY A 142 -9.95 9.36 16.57
N ARG A 143 -9.06 9.68 17.51
CA ARG A 143 -8.65 8.79 18.60
C ARG A 143 -9.69 8.63 19.71
N GLU A 144 -10.60 9.58 19.88
CA GLU A 144 -11.64 9.50 20.92
C GLU A 144 -12.79 8.59 20.49
N LEU A 145 -12.49 7.36 20.09
CA LEU A 145 -13.43 6.41 19.53
C LEU A 145 -14.17 5.64 20.62
N ASP A 146 -15.50 5.54 20.49
CA ASP A 146 -16.37 4.77 21.38
C ASP A 146 -17.49 4.03 20.60
N GLU A 147 -18.21 3.13 21.28
CA GLU A 147 -19.31 2.35 20.68
C GLU A 147 -20.38 3.26 20.04
N GLU A 148 -20.73 4.39 20.67
CA GLU A 148 -21.81 5.27 20.19
C GLU A 148 -21.40 6.02 18.91
N LYS A 149 -20.18 6.56 18.87
CA LYS A 149 -19.63 7.26 17.71
C LYS A 149 -19.55 6.34 16.48
N ILE A 150 -19.16 5.08 16.66
CA ILE A 150 -19.14 4.10 15.55
C ILE A 150 -20.56 3.85 15.02
N GLN A 151 -21.53 3.61 15.92
CA GLN A 151 -22.92 3.38 15.53
C GLN A 151 -23.54 4.59 14.82
N GLN A 152 -23.27 5.79 15.33
CA GLN A 152 -23.73 7.03 14.73
C GLN A 152 -23.10 7.27 13.35
N ALA A 153 -21.81 6.98 13.19
CA ALA A 153 -21.12 7.09 11.92
C ALA A 153 -21.74 6.21 10.83
N LEU A 154 -21.94 4.91 11.13
CA LEU A 154 -22.55 3.95 10.21
C LEU A 154 -24.01 4.28 9.89
N SER A 155 -24.76 4.77 10.88
CA SER A 155 -26.13 5.26 10.69
C SER A 155 -26.15 6.48 9.76
N THR A 156 -25.22 7.41 9.94
CA THR A 156 -25.09 8.61 9.12
C THR A 156 -24.71 8.27 7.68
N LEU A 157 -23.75 7.36 7.48
CA LEU A 157 -23.39 6.83 6.16
C LEU A 157 -24.63 6.24 5.46
N SER A 158 -25.37 5.37 6.15
CA SER A 158 -26.57 4.73 5.63
C SER A 158 -27.66 5.74 5.26
N GLN A 159 -27.88 6.77 6.09
CA GLN A 159 -28.84 7.86 5.82
C GLN A 159 -28.48 8.68 4.57
N HIS A 160 -27.20 8.77 4.23
CA HIS A 160 -26.70 9.41 3.01
C HIS A 160 -26.64 8.46 1.81
N GLY A 161 -27.20 7.24 1.94
CA GLY A 161 -27.24 6.24 0.88
C GLY A 161 -25.92 5.47 0.71
N LEU A 162 -24.96 5.62 1.62
CA LEU A 162 -23.70 4.89 1.60
C LEU A 162 -23.83 3.59 2.39
N VAL A 163 -23.79 2.48 1.65
CA VAL A 163 -23.89 1.12 2.20
C VAL A 163 -22.52 0.47 2.12
N VAL A 164 -21.67 0.75 3.12
CA VAL A 164 -20.28 0.26 3.19
C VAL A 164 -20.26 -1.19 3.67
N PRO A 165 -19.78 -2.18 2.88
CA PRO A 165 -19.63 -3.56 3.37
C PRO A 165 -18.59 -3.72 4.47
N ASN A 166 -17.60 -2.83 4.54
CA ASN A 166 -16.40 -3.04 5.36
C ASN A 166 -16.21 -1.87 6.33
N LEU A 167 -15.95 -2.18 7.60
CA LEU A 167 -15.58 -1.20 8.63
C LEU A 167 -14.17 -1.48 9.14
N ILE A 168 -13.33 -0.46 9.22
CA ILE A 168 -12.03 -0.51 9.91
C ILE A 168 -12.13 0.38 11.14
N ILE A 169 -12.16 -0.24 12.33
CA ILE A 169 -12.05 0.41 13.63
C ILE A 169 -10.56 0.67 13.85
N ASP A 170 -10.12 1.89 13.60
CA ASP A 170 -8.72 2.29 13.70
C ASP A 170 -8.28 2.48 15.16
N ASP A 171 -7.08 2.99 15.36
CA ASP A 171 -6.35 3.10 16.63
C ASP A 171 -7.19 3.66 17.81
N ASN A 172 -6.81 3.23 19.02
CA ASN A 172 -7.33 3.61 20.35
C ASN A 172 -8.58 2.88 20.87
N TRP A 173 -8.89 1.67 20.35
CA TRP A 173 -9.91 0.80 20.94
C TRP A 173 -9.37 -0.12 22.05
N GLN A 174 -8.06 -0.41 22.04
CA GLN A 174 -7.41 -1.36 22.93
C GLN A 174 -7.38 -0.91 24.40
N SER A 175 -7.26 -1.86 25.33
CA SER A 175 -6.88 -1.58 26.71
C SER A 175 -5.39 -1.20 26.80
N LEU A 176 -5.13 0.04 27.22
CA LEU A 176 -3.79 0.63 27.29
C LEU A 176 -3.48 1.13 28.70
N ASP A 177 -2.21 1.10 29.08
CA ASP A 177 -1.70 1.84 30.24
C ASP A 177 -0.81 3.01 29.81
N ASN A 178 -0.27 3.73 30.81
CA ASN A 178 0.64 4.87 30.59
C ASN A 178 -0.05 6.06 29.88
N ILE A 179 -1.39 6.06 29.84
CA ILE A 179 -2.23 7.06 29.18
C ILE A 179 -2.02 8.45 29.81
N ASP A 180 -1.81 8.48 31.14
CA ASP A 180 -1.59 9.69 31.94
C ASP A 180 -0.39 10.53 31.49
N ASN A 181 0.57 9.96 30.74
CA ASN A 181 1.68 10.73 30.18
C ASN A 181 1.26 11.67 29.04
N GLY A 182 0.06 11.48 28.48
CA GLY A 182 -0.47 12.32 27.40
C GLY A 182 0.22 12.18 26.04
N ASP A 183 1.24 11.32 25.90
CA ASP A 183 1.92 11.02 24.64
C ASP A 183 1.59 9.58 24.19
N PRO A 184 0.73 9.41 23.15
CA PRO A 184 0.33 8.09 22.65
C PRO A 184 1.49 7.21 22.20
N PHE A 185 2.62 7.78 21.82
CA PHE A 185 3.81 7.01 21.46
C PHE A 185 4.48 6.30 22.65
N THR A 186 4.01 6.57 23.88
CA THR A 186 4.47 5.92 25.11
C THR A 186 3.49 4.90 25.67
N TYR A 187 2.27 4.81 25.14
CA TYR A 187 1.24 3.92 25.68
C TYR A 187 1.60 2.46 25.42
N ARG A 188 1.17 1.56 26.31
CA ARG A 188 1.49 0.12 26.21
C ARG A 188 0.24 -0.72 26.31
N TRP A 189 0.24 -1.84 25.60
CA TRP A 189 -0.92 -2.73 25.50
C TRP A 189 -1.00 -3.68 26.71
N THR A 190 -2.14 -3.68 27.41
CA THR A 190 -2.30 -4.47 28.65
C THR A 190 -3.07 -5.78 28.46
N ASP A 191 -4.13 -5.77 27.65
CA ASP A 191 -5.14 -6.83 27.53
C ASP A 191 -5.68 -6.92 26.10
N PHE A 192 -6.09 -8.11 25.65
CA PHE A 192 -6.76 -8.26 24.35
C PHE A 192 -8.11 -7.55 24.26
N GLU A 193 -8.80 -7.37 25.40
CA GLU A 193 -10.11 -6.72 25.45
C GLU A 193 -10.02 -5.20 25.19
N ALA A 194 -11.10 -4.64 24.64
CA ALA A 194 -11.23 -3.20 24.43
C ALA A 194 -11.22 -2.42 25.75
N ASN A 195 -10.80 -1.15 25.71
CA ASN A 195 -10.80 -0.33 26.91
C ASN A 195 -12.24 -0.14 27.44
N LYS A 196 -12.41 -0.25 28.76
CA LYS A 196 -13.73 -0.23 29.42
C LYS A 196 -14.37 1.16 29.50
N GLU A 197 -13.60 2.21 29.27
CA GLU A 197 -14.12 3.59 29.25
C GLU A 197 -14.98 3.81 28.00
N ASN A 198 -14.43 3.48 26.83
CA ASN A 198 -15.10 3.70 25.55
C ASN A 198 -15.95 2.49 25.11
N PHE A 199 -15.63 1.30 25.61
CA PHE A 199 -16.32 0.04 25.32
C PHE A 199 -16.73 -0.68 26.62
N PRO A 200 -17.65 -0.11 27.42
CA PRO A 200 -17.96 -0.58 28.78
C PRO A 200 -18.52 -2.01 28.86
N ARG A 201 -19.02 -2.54 27.74
CA ARG A 201 -19.55 -3.91 27.63
C ARG A 201 -18.62 -4.86 26.86
N GLY A 202 -17.41 -4.41 26.52
CA GLY A 202 -16.40 -5.17 25.78
C GLY A 202 -16.65 -5.23 24.27
N LEU A 203 -15.61 -5.61 23.53
CA LEU A 203 -15.59 -5.60 22.08
C LEU A 203 -16.69 -6.47 21.47
N LYS A 204 -16.88 -7.68 22.00
CA LYS A 204 -17.91 -8.62 21.52
C LYS A 204 -19.31 -8.02 21.52
N HIS A 205 -19.66 -7.31 22.60
CA HIS A 205 -20.96 -6.64 22.70
C HIS A 205 -21.08 -5.57 21.61
N THR A 206 -20.07 -4.71 21.49
CA THR A 206 -20.05 -3.61 20.51
C THR A 206 -20.19 -4.13 19.09
N ILE A 207 -19.42 -5.14 18.69
CA ILE A 207 -19.48 -5.72 17.34
C ILE A 207 -20.82 -6.42 17.07
N THR A 208 -21.35 -7.15 18.06
CA THR A 208 -22.68 -7.77 17.94
C THR A 208 -23.76 -6.71 17.71
N ASN A 209 -23.71 -5.61 18.46
CA ASN A 209 -24.65 -4.51 18.35
C ASN A 209 -24.54 -3.78 17.00
N ILE A 210 -23.31 -3.54 16.51
CA ILE A 210 -23.06 -2.93 15.20
C ILE A 210 -23.60 -3.81 14.08
N ARG A 211 -23.28 -5.11 14.06
CA ARG A 211 -23.75 -6.03 13.02
C ARG A 211 -25.27 -6.22 13.04
N ALA A 212 -25.89 -6.16 14.22
CA ALA A 212 -27.36 -6.22 14.33
C ALA A 212 -28.04 -4.97 13.76
N SER A 213 -27.45 -3.79 13.95
CA SER A 213 -27.99 -2.50 13.49
C SER A 213 -27.67 -2.21 12.02
N HIS A 214 -26.54 -2.75 11.53
CA HIS A 214 -26.01 -2.52 10.18
C HIS A 214 -25.78 -3.85 9.47
N THR A 215 -26.87 -4.53 9.10
CA THR A 215 -26.88 -5.87 8.47
C THR A 215 -26.17 -5.94 7.11
N HIS A 216 -25.84 -4.79 6.53
CA HIS A 216 -25.05 -4.70 5.32
C HIS A 216 -23.54 -4.83 5.57
N LEU A 217 -23.05 -4.71 6.81
CA LEU A 217 -21.64 -4.97 7.10
C LEU A 217 -21.30 -6.45 6.90
N ARG A 218 -20.31 -6.70 6.06
CA ARG A 218 -19.67 -8.00 5.85
C ARG A 218 -18.48 -8.15 6.77
N HIS A 219 -17.53 -7.22 6.67
CA HIS A 219 -16.27 -7.31 7.38
C HIS A 219 -16.11 -6.20 8.40
N VAL A 220 -15.55 -6.57 9.55
CA VAL A 220 -15.15 -5.61 10.57
C VAL A 220 -13.72 -5.91 10.95
N ALA A 221 -12.85 -4.95 10.69
CA ALA A 221 -11.45 -4.97 11.02
C ALA A 221 -11.16 -4.10 12.24
N VAL A 222 -10.15 -4.47 13.02
CA VAL A 222 -9.56 -3.64 14.07
C VAL A 222 -8.09 -3.36 13.80
N TRP A 223 -7.63 -2.18 14.17
CA TRP A 223 -6.21 -1.80 14.13
C TRP A 223 -5.45 -2.40 15.32
N HIS A 224 -4.21 -2.86 15.12
CA HIS A 224 -3.29 -3.14 16.22
C HIS A 224 -1.83 -3.04 15.78
N GLY A 225 -0.90 -2.78 16.69
CA GLY A 225 0.53 -2.86 16.40
C GLY A 225 1.05 -4.30 16.41
N ILE A 226 2.05 -4.59 15.58
CA ILE A 226 2.68 -5.93 15.49
C ILE A 226 3.42 -6.28 16.78
N PHE A 227 4.03 -5.30 17.44
CA PHE A 227 4.94 -5.50 18.57
C PHE A 227 4.42 -4.90 19.88
N GLY A 228 3.11 -4.99 20.10
CA GLY A 228 2.42 -4.22 21.13
C GLY A 228 1.93 -2.87 20.60
N TYR A 229 1.51 -1.98 21.51
CA TYR A 229 1.24 -0.58 21.13
C TYR A 229 2.58 0.16 20.90
N TRP A 230 2.58 1.47 20.66
CA TRP A 230 3.81 2.23 20.37
C TRP A 230 4.92 2.04 21.44
N GLY A 231 4.54 1.99 22.72
CA GLY A 231 5.44 1.71 23.84
C GLY A 231 5.75 0.22 24.10
N GLY A 232 5.15 -0.70 23.35
CA GLY A 232 5.22 -2.15 23.55
C GLY A 232 4.03 -2.70 24.35
N PHE A 233 4.25 -3.80 25.06
CA PHE A 233 3.30 -4.36 26.01
C PHE A 233 3.54 -3.83 27.43
N SER A 234 2.48 -3.73 28.23
CA SER A 234 2.61 -3.36 29.63
C SER A 234 3.27 -4.50 30.42
N PRO A 235 4.37 -4.25 31.16
CA PRO A 235 5.01 -5.27 32.01
C PRO A 235 4.09 -5.82 33.10
N ASP A 236 3.13 -5.01 33.56
CA ASP A 236 2.18 -5.36 34.61
C ASP A 236 0.79 -5.76 34.05
N GLY A 237 0.64 -5.73 32.72
CA GLY A 237 -0.57 -6.11 32.00
C GLY A 237 -0.81 -7.62 32.01
N ASN A 238 -2.02 -8.04 31.65
CA ASN A 238 -2.36 -9.47 31.65
C ASN A 238 -1.63 -10.22 30.53
N ILE A 239 -1.37 -9.58 29.38
CA ILE A 239 -0.55 -10.19 28.32
C ILE A 239 0.83 -10.58 28.85
N ALA A 240 1.53 -9.68 29.56
CA ALA A 240 2.86 -9.97 30.12
C ALA A 240 2.86 -11.01 31.26
N LYS A 241 1.70 -11.24 31.91
CA LYS A 241 1.54 -12.30 32.92
C LYS A 241 1.28 -13.68 32.31
N CYS A 242 0.64 -13.71 31.14
CA CYS A 242 0.24 -14.96 30.47
C CYS A 242 1.32 -15.50 29.52
N TYR A 243 2.18 -14.64 28.97
CA TYR A 243 3.20 -15.02 27.99
C TYR A 243 4.59 -14.58 28.45
N ALA A 244 5.61 -15.36 28.07
CA ALA A 244 7.01 -15.02 28.31
C ALA A 244 7.37 -13.73 27.57
N THR A 245 7.87 -12.74 28.30
CA THR A 245 8.30 -11.44 27.76
C THR A 245 9.81 -11.25 27.86
N GLN A 246 10.32 -10.31 27.06
CA GLN A 246 11.68 -9.80 27.16
C GLN A 246 11.71 -8.29 26.92
N GLU A 247 12.73 -7.62 27.45
CA GLU A 247 12.98 -6.21 27.18
C GLU A 247 13.91 -6.06 25.98
N VAL A 248 13.55 -5.18 25.03
CA VAL A 248 14.35 -4.88 23.84
C VAL A 248 14.79 -3.42 23.83
N GLN A 249 16.00 -3.16 23.32
CA GLN A 249 16.56 -1.82 23.18
C GLN A 249 16.16 -1.20 21.83
N LYS A 250 15.68 0.04 21.85
CA LYS A 250 15.26 0.78 20.64
C LYS A 250 16.42 1.58 20.06
N GLN A 251 16.36 1.87 18.76
CA GLN A 251 17.39 2.71 18.10
C GLN A 251 17.29 4.21 18.45
N ASN A 252 16.17 4.69 19.01
CA ASN A 252 15.91 6.08 19.41
C ASN A 252 16.18 7.14 18.32
N GLN A 253 15.92 6.81 17.06
CA GLN A 253 16.13 7.69 15.90
C GLN A 253 14.84 8.34 15.39
N GLU A 254 13.69 7.78 15.74
CA GLU A 254 12.39 8.24 15.23
C GLU A 254 11.59 9.00 16.30
N SER A 255 10.99 10.12 15.92
CA SER A 255 10.26 11.01 16.85
C SER A 255 9.04 10.34 17.47
N TYR A 256 8.43 9.40 16.75
CA TYR A 256 7.26 8.59 17.12
C TYR A 256 7.62 7.28 17.84
N MET A 257 8.91 7.01 18.08
CA MET A 257 9.37 5.85 18.84
C MET A 257 10.00 6.31 20.16
N LYS A 258 9.15 6.56 21.17
CA LYS A 258 9.58 7.09 22.47
C LYS A 258 10.14 6.01 23.40
N GLY A 259 11.03 6.45 24.30
CA GLY A 259 11.66 5.64 25.34
C GLY A 259 12.77 4.73 24.83
N ASP A 260 13.73 4.40 25.69
CA ASP A 260 14.92 3.62 25.32
C ASP A 260 14.63 2.13 25.12
N THR A 261 13.61 1.62 25.81
CA THR A 261 13.27 0.19 25.83
C THR A 261 11.79 -0.05 25.61
N ALA A 262 11.45 -1.28 25.23
CA ALA A 262 10.08 -1.78 25.24
C ALA A 262 10.04 -3.21 25.77
N THR A 263 8.98 -3.55 26.49
CA THR A 263 8.66 -4.93 26.83
C THR A 263 7.88 -5.56 25.69
N VAL A 264 8.35 -6.70 25.22
CA VAL A 264 7.74 -7.45 24.12
C VAL A 264 7.52 -8.91 24.49
N VAL A 265 6.53 -9.56 23.88
CA VAL A 265 6.40 -11.03 24.00
C VAL A 265 7.60 -11.66 23.29
N SER A 266 8.30 -12.57 23.97
CA SER A 266 9.48 -13.27 23.44
C SER A 266 9.10 -14.23 22.32
N ALA A 267 10.08 -14.67 21.52
CA ALA A 267 9.79 -15.57 20.41
C ALA A 267 9.21 -16.93 20.84
N LYS A 268 9.46 -17.34 22.09
CA LYS A 268 8.90 -18.57 22.67
C LYS A 268 7.37 -18.61 22.60
N ASP A 269 6.71 -17.48 22.91
CA ASP A 269 5.26 -17.42 23.08
C ASP A 269 4.57 -16.52 22.05
N ALA A 270 5.30 -15.88 21.13
CA ALA A 270 4.74 -14.97 20.13
C ALA A 270 3.68 -15.63 19.23
N HIS A 271 3.91 -16.86 18.74
CA HIS A 271 2.92 -17.60 17.95
C HIS A 271 1.64 -17.88 18.75
N THR A 272 1.79 -18.35 19.99
CA THR A 272 0.65 -18.65 20.88
C THR A 272 -0.14 -17.38 21.18
N MET A 273 0.53 -16.27 21.48
CA MET A 273 -0.10 -14.99 21.76
C MET A 273 -0.91 -14.48 20.57
N TYR A 274 -0.38 -14.55 19.35
CA TYR A 274 -1.11 -14.17 18.14
C TYR A 274 -2.30 -15.08 17.84
N ASP A 275 -2.15 -16.39 18.00
CA ASP A 275 -3.26 -17.33 17.83
C ASP A 275 -4.39 -17.07 18.84
N ASP A 276 -4.04 -16.88 20.12
CA ASP A 276 -4.98 -16.54 21.18
C ASP A 276 -5.67 -15.18 20.93
N PHE A 277 -4.90 -14.17 20.52
CA PHE A 277 -5.41 -12.84 20.23
C PHE A 277 -6.41 -12.87 19.07
N TYR A 278 -6.05 -13.50 17.96
CA TYR A 278 -6.91 -13.51 16.77
C TYR A 278 -8.12 -14.43 16.95
N ARG A 279 -7.99 -15.50 17.73
CA ARG A 279 -9.13 -16.29 18.19
C ARG A 279 -10.10 -15.45 19.03
N PHE A 280 -9.60 -14.67 19.99
CA PHE A 280 -10.43 -13.75 20.77
C PHE A 280 -11.17 -12.74 19.87
N LEU A 281 -10.48 -12.14 18.89
CA LEU A 281 -11.09 -11.23 17.92
C LEU A 281 -12.18 -11.94 17.10
N ALA A 282 -11.92 -13.14 16.58
CA ALA A 282 -12.89 -13.94 15.87
C ALA A 282 -14.13 -14.27 16.72
N GLU A 283 -13.94 -14.62 18.00
CA GLU A 283 -15.03 -14.86 18.96
C GLU A 283 -15.84 -13.59 19.29
N CYS A 284 -15.26 -12.40 19.10
CA CYS A 284 -15.95 -11.11 19.17
C CYS A 284 -16.73 -10.77 17.88
N GLY A 285 -16.51 -11.49 16.79
CA GLY A 285 -17.11 -11.23 15.47
C GLY A 285 -16.29 -10.29 14.58
N ILE A 286 -15.02 -10.04 14.94
CA ILE A 286 -14.02 -9.44 14.05
C ILE A 286 -13.52 -10.51 13.08
N ASP A 287 -13.35 -10.16 11.82
CA ASP A 287 -12.98 -11.13 10.77
C ASP A 287 -11.83 -10.66 9.87
N SER A 288 -11.21 -9.56 10.27
CA SER A 288 -10.11 -8.89 9.56
C SER A 288 -9.34 -7.97 10.50
N VAL A 289 -8.15 -7.52 10.10
CA VAL A 289 -7.28 -6.63 10.91
C VAL A 289 -6.50 -5.64 10.05
N LYS A 290 -6.14 -4.50 10.64
CA LYS A 290 -5.07 -3.61 10.14
C LYS A 290 -3.90 -3.70 11.13
N ALA A 291 -2.88 -4.49 10.78
CA ALA A 291 -1.71 -4.69 11.61
C ALA A 291 -0.63 -3.66 11.26
N ASP A 292 -0.30 -2.81 12.21
CA ASP A 292 0.58 -1.65 12.05
C ASP A 292 1.91 -1.83 12.76
N ASN A 293 2.81 -0.86 12.65
CA ASN A 293 4.16 -0.94 13.21
C ASN A 293 4.95 -2.16 12.71
N GLY A 294 4.73 -2.63 11.48
CA GLY A 294 5.42 -3.81 10.94
C GLY A 294 6.94 -3.67 10.84
N PHE A 295 7.47 -2.45 10.94
CA PHE A 295 8.90 -2.15 11.00
C PHE A 295 9.52 -2.35 12.39
N TYR A 296 8.73 -2.39 13.45
CA TYR A 296 9.23 -2.32 14.84
C TYR A 296 10.28 -3.41 15.11
N PRO A 297 10.12 -4.67 14.66
CA PRO A 297 11.20 -5.65 14.80
C PRO A 297 12.53 -5.27 14.14
N ASP A 298 12.55 -4.56 13.00
CA ASP A 298 13.78 -4.06 12.37
C ASP A 298 14.39 -2.84 13.09
N TYR A 299 13.57 -2.11 13.85
CA TYR A 299 13.96 -0.92 14.61
C TYR A 299 14.67 -1.23 15.93
N ILE A 300 14.63 -2.48 16.40
CA ILE A 300 15.39 -2.91 17.59
C ILE A 300 16.90 -2.78 17.33
N GLN A 301 17.66 -2.38 18.34
CA GLN A 301 19.12 -2.17 18.25
C GLN A 301 19.92 -3.49 18.31
N GLY A 302 19.48 -4.46 19.12
CA GLY A 302 20.17 -5.74 19.33
C GLY A 302 20.11 -6.67 18.11
N ALA A 303 21.26 -7.14 17.63
CA ALA A 303 21.30 -8.08 16.51
C ALA A 303 20.64 -9.43 16.87
N GLN A 304 20.86 -9.92 18.11
CA GLN A 304 20.23 -11.15 18.59
C GLN A 304 18.70 -11.04 18.59
N ASP A 305 18.16 -9.97 19.19
CA ASP A 305 16.72 -9.73 19.24
C ASP A 305 16.11 -9.63 17.84
N ARG A 306 16.78 -8.94 16.90
CA ARG A 306 16.33 -8.88 15.50
C ARG A 306 16.26 -10.25 14.85
N ARG A 307 17.32 -11.06 14.97
CA ARG A 307 17.34 -12.44 14.44
C ARG A 307 16.19 -13.27 14.98
N GLU A 308 15.94 -13.16 16.28
CA GLU A 308 14.96 -13.96 16.98
C GLU A 308 13.52 -13.50 16.69
N LEU A 309 13.28 -12.18 16.63
CA LEU A 309 11.93 -11.62 16.67
C LEU A 309 11.37 -11.24 15.29
N ILE A 310 12.20 -10.82 14.32
CA ILE A 310 11.71 -10.35 13.01
C ILE A 310 10.87 -11.44 12.33
N TYR A 311 11.46 -12.61 12.12
CA TYR A 311 10.78 -13.70 11.41
C TYR A 311 9.68 -14.33 12.25
N THR A 312 9.90 -14.48 13.56
CA THR A 312 8.89 -15.04 14.47
C THR A 312 7.61 -14.21 14.50
N TYR A 313 7.71 -12.88 14.61
CA TYR A 313 6.52 -12.02 14.61
C TYR A 313 5.85 -11.95 13.24
N GLN A 314 6.64 -11.91 12.16
CA GLN A 314 6.10 -11.97 10.79
C GLN A 314 5.32 -13.27 10.57
N ASP A 315 5.88 -14.41 10.95
CA ASP A 315 5.23 -15.72 10.79
C ASP A 315 4.02 -15.87 11.70
N ALA A 316 4.10 -15.43 12.96
CA ALA A 316 2.98 -15.47 13.90
C ALA A 316 1.80 -14.64 13.39
N PHE A 317 2.05 -13.42 12.92
CA PHE A 317 1.04 -12.55 12.32
C PHE A 317 0.38 -13.19 11.09
N LEU A 318 1.18 -13.66 10.13
CA LEU A 318 0.67 -14.23 8.88
C LEU A 318 -0.14 -15.51 9.13
N GLN A 319 0.35 -16.42 9.99
CA GLN A 319 -0.33 -17.67 10.29
C GLN A 319 -1.63 -17.45 11.07
N ALA A 320 -1.64 -16.52 12.03
CA ALA A 320 -2.87 -16.19 12.76
C ALA A 320 -3.89 -15.52 11.83
N SER A 321 -3.46 -14.60 10.96
CA SER A 321 -4.33 -13.96 9.96
C SER A 321 -4.93 -14.97 8.98
N GLU A 322 -4.14 -15.94 8.53
CA GLU A 322 -4.62 -17.04 7.71
C GLU A 322 -5.66 -17.88 8.46
N THR A 323 -5.35 -18.30 9.67
CA THR A 323 -6.16 -19.25 10.46
C THR A 323 -7.52 -18.66 10.84
N HIS A 324 -7.54 -17.42 11.32
CA HIS A 324 -8.74 -16.81 11.90
C HIS A 324 -9.48 -15.91 10.91
N PHE A 325 -8.78 -15.32 9.94
CA PHE A 325 -9.31 -14.31 9.03
C PHE A 325 -9.18 -14.66 7.55
N GLY A 326 -8.67 -15.84 7.19
CA GLY A 326 -8.50 -16.25 5.80
C GLY A 326 -7.67 -15.29 4.97
N HIS A 327 -6.61 -14.71 5.56
CA HIS A 327 -5.73 -13.67 4.99
C HIS A 327 -6.34 -12.27 4.84
N ARG A 328 -7.52 -11.99 5.42
CA ARG A 328 -8.06 -10.63 5.48
C ARG A 328 -7.29 -9.78 6.51
N ALA A 329 -6.11 -9.32 6.12
CA ALA A 329 -5.32 -8.39 6.92
C ALA A 329 -4.66 -7.33 6.04
N ILE A 330 -4.63 -6.10 6.54
CA ILE A 330 -3.81 -5.02 6.01
C ILE A 330 -2.52 -4.99 6.81
N SER A 331 -1.37 -5.10 6.14
CA SER A 331 -0.06 -4.90 6.75
C SER A 331 0.41 -3.47 6.53
N CYS A 332 0.52 -2.73 7.62
CA CYS A 332 0.85 -1.31 7.67
C CYS A 332 2.22 -1.10 8.33
N MET A 333 2.93 -0.07 7.87
CA MET A 333 4.32 0.22 8.28
C MET A 333 5.31 -0.94 8.03
N SER A 334 5.02 -1.80 7.05
CA SER A 334 5.74 -3.06 6.80
C SER A 334 6.65 -3.04 5.56
N GLN A 335 7.21 -1.89 5.15
CA GLN A 335 8.08 -1.85 3.97
C GLN A 335 9.59 -1.98 4.29
N THR A 336 9.92 -2.61 5.42
CA THR A 336 11.31 -3.01 5.67
C THR A 336 11.74 -4.09 4.68
N PRO A 337 13.04 -4.18 4.31
CA PRO A 337 13.51 -5.21 3.38
C PRO A 337 13.16 -6.64 3.81
N GLN A 338 13.19 -6.91 5.12
CA GLN A 338 12.82 -8.22 5.65
C GLN A 338 11.36 -8.52 5.41
N ASN A 339 10.42 -7.60 5.71
CA ASN A 339 9.00 -7.82 5.40
C ASN A 339 8.78 -8.04 3.88
N LEU A 340 9.32 -7.14 3.05
CA LEU A 340 9.12 -7.17 1.60
C LEU A 340 9.68 -8.44 0.95
N PHE A 341 10.87 -8.87 1.36
CA PHE A 341 11.62 -9.95 0.71
C PHE A 341 11.63 -11.28 1.47
N TYR A 342 10.88 -11.37 2.56
CA TYR A 342 10.52 -12.61 3.25
C TYR A 342 9.00 -12.81 3.20
N SER A 343 8.23 -12.02 3.96
CA SER A 343 6.78 -12.19 4.14
C SER A 343 5.97 -12.05 2.85
N PHE A 344 6.30 -11.05 2.03
CA PHE A 344 5.51 -10.69 0.86
C PHE A 344 6.09 -11.20 -0.46
N MET A 345 6.88 -12.26 -0.41
CA MET A 345 7.44 -12.87 -1.61
C MET A 345 6.39 -13.68 -2.36
N ASP A 346 6.34 -13.51 -3.68
CA ASP A 346 5.50 -14.33 -4.56
C ASP A 346 6.15 -15.68 -4.81
N ASP A 347 5.52 -16.72 -4.28
CA ASP A 347 5.85 -18.12 -4.50
C ASP A 347 4.80 -18.87 -5.33
N GLY A 348 3.80 -18.14 -5.86
CA GLY A 348 2.69 -18.66 -6.64
C GLY A 348 1.68 -19.49 -5.85
N LYS A 349 1.80 -19.57 -4.52
CA LYS A 349 0.94 -20.43 -3.68
C LYS A 349 0.01 -19.64 -2.76
N ARG A 350 0.34 -18.39 -2.46
CA ARG A 350 -0.42 -17.54 -1.52
C ARG A 350 -1.25 -16.48 -2.26
N PRO A 351 -2.38 -16.02 -1.68
CA PRO A 351 -3.05 -14.82 -2.16
C PRO A 351 -2.16 -13.59 -1.95
N ARG A 352 -2.45 -12.50 -2.67
CA ARG A 352 -1.76 -11.23 -2.46
C ARG A 352 -2.06 -10.66 -1.08
N TYR A 353 -1.06 -10.12 -0.41
CA TYR A 353 -1.23 -9.43 0.87
C TYR A 353 -1.57 -7.96 0.64
N LEU A 354 -2.59 -7.46 1.33
CA LEU A 354 -2.80 -6.02 1.40
C LEU A 354 -1.66 -5.42 2.20
N VAL A 355 -0.80 -4.67 1.53
CA VAL A 355 0.29 -3.94 2.17
C VAL A 355 0.10 -2.49 1.83
N ARG A 356 -0.05 -1.66 2.85
CA ARG A 356 -0.07 -0.21 2.68
C ARG A 356 1.15 0.15 1.83
N ASN A 357 1.08 1.12 0.92
CA ASN A 357 2.13 1.42 -0.06
C ASN A 357 2.78 2.85 -0.03
N SER A 358 2.25 3.87 0.67
CA SER A 358 2.91 5.17 1.00
C SER A 358 2.65 5.72 2.41
N ASP A 359 3.49 6.59 2.97
CA ASP A 359 3.20 7.21 4.28
C ASP A 359 1.78 7.80 4.30
N ASP A 360 1.23 8.06 5.49
CA ASP A 360 -0.18 8.42 5.70
C ASP A 360 -0.66 9.52 4.74
N PHE A 361 -1.93 9.44 4.37
CA PHE A 361 -2.66 10.55 3.78
C PHE A 361 -2.89 11.64 4.84
N PHE A 362 -2.30 12.82 4.62
CA PHE A 362 -2.46 13.98 5.48
C PHE A 362 -3.36 15.04 4.82
N PRO A 363 -4.68 15.07 5.09
CA PRO A 363 -5.62 15.98 4.43
C PRO A 363 -5.32 17.47 4.65
N ASP A 364 -4.73 17.81 5.80
CA ASP A 364 -4.44 19.18 6.21
C ASP A 364 -3.05 19.67 5.75
N ALA A 365 -2.31 18.85 5.00
CA ALA A 365 -0.98 19.19 4.49
C ALA A 365 -0.99 19.23 2.96
N PRO A 366 -1.28 20.38 2.31
CA PRO A 366 -1.44 20.49 0.86
C PRO A 366 -0.28 19.91 0.03
N GLU A 367 0.95 20.11 0.48
CA GLU A 367 2.18 19.61 -0.16
C GLU A 367 2.24 18.07 -0.20
N SER A 368 1.57 17.41 0.75
CA SER A 368 1.56 15.95 0.87
C SER A 368 0.72 15.27 -0.21
N HIS A 369 -0.30 15.94 -0.79
CA HIS A 369 -1.26 15.30 -1.69
C HIS A 369 -0.57 14.76 -2.96
N THR A 370 0.24 15.59 -3.61
CA THR A 370 0.97 15.21 -4.83
C THR A 370 2.08 14.21 -4.51
N TRP A 371 2.79 14.40 -3.39
CA TRP A 371 3.80 13.46 -2.91
C TRP A 371 3.23 12.07 -2.63
N HIS A 372 2.07 11.99 -1.98
CA HIS A 372 1.41 10.72 -1.62
C HIS A 372 1.10 9.88 -2.87
N ILE A 373 0.48 10.48 -3.90
CA ILE A 373 0.19 9.79 -5.17
C ILE A 373 1.49 9.44 -5.90
N PHE A 374 2.45 10.35 -5.94
CA PHE A 374 3.75 10.11 -6.58
C PHE A 374 4.50 8.95 -5.91
N CYS A 375 4.52 8.92 -4.58
CA CYS A 375 5.17 7.90 -3.78
C CYS A 375 4.53 6.54 -4.00
N ASN A 376 3.20 6.44 -3.89
CA ASN A 376 2.45 5.21 -4.18
C ASN A 376 2.74 4.66 -5.58
N ALA A 377 2.58 5.50 -6.61
CA ALA A 377 2.76 5.06 -8.00
C ALA A 377 4.18 4.54 -8.26
N HIS A 378 5.20 5.15 -7.66
CA HIS A 378 6.58 4.69 -7.82
C HIS A 378 6.92 3.50 -6.93
N ASN A 379 6.41 3.42 -5.70
CA ASN A 379 6.60 2.25 -4.85
C ASN A 379 5.99 1.00 -5.52
N SER A 380 4.85 1.14 -6.20
CA SER A 380 4.24 0.09 -7.03
C SER A 380 5.14 -0.45 -8.15
N VAL A 381 6.15 0.30 -8.59
CA VAL A 381 7.13 -0.18 -9.58
C VAL A 381 7.92 -1.38 -9.03
N LEU A 382 8.26 -1.35 -7.74
CA LEU A 382 8.92 -2.46 -7.05
C LEU A 382 7.88 -3.47 -6.51
N THR A 383 6.86 -3.00 -5.81
CA THR A 383 5.96 -3.89 -5.04
C THR A 383 5.08 -4.76 -5.94
N GLN A 384 4.84 -4.40 -7.20
CA GLN A 384 4.16 -5.27 -8.19
C GLN A 384 4.90 -6.60 -8.45
N HIS A 385 6.21 -6.67 -8.17
CA HIS A 385 7.02 -7.88 -8.36
C HIS A 385 7.03 -8.78 -7.11
N LEU A 386 6.30 -8.36 -6.08
CA LEU A 386 6.08 -9.06 -4.82
C LEU A 386 4.62 -9.55 -4.76
N ASN A 387 4.31 -10.40 -3.79
CA ASN A 387 2.96 -10.89 -3.53
C ASN A 387 2.11 -9.84 -2.79
N ILE A 388 2.07 -8.63 -3.32
CA ILE A 388 1.46 -7.46 -2.69
C ILE A 388 0.29 -6.97 -3.54
N LEU A 389 -0.82 -6.71 -2.87
CA LEU A 389 -1.91 -5.86 -3.35
C LEU A 389 -1.71 -4.49 -2.67
N PRO A 390 -1.30 -3.45 -3.41
CA PRO A 390 -0.88 -2.21 -2.79
C PRO A 390 -2.09 -1.44 -2.27
N ASP A 391 -2.10 -1.18 -0.97
CA ASP A 391 -3.07 -0.30 -0.33
C ASP A 391 -2.55 1.14 -0.38
N TRP A 392 -3.27 2.03 -1.07
CA TRP A 392 -2.89 3.43 -1.25
C TRP A 392 -3.47 4.35 -0.17
N ASP A 393 -3.76 3.76 1.00
CA ASP A 393 -4.29 4.42 2.19
C ASP A 393 -5.71 4.99 2.01
N MET A 394 -6.34 5.27 3.14
CA MET A 394 -7.61 5.98 3.19
C MET A 394 -7.50 7.38 2.60
N PHE A 395 -8.65 7.98 2.31
CA PHE A 395 -8.73 9.40 1.99
C PHE A 395 -10.09 9.99 2.32
N GLN A 396 -10.18 11.32 2.24
CA GLN A 396 -11.42 12.06 2.36
C GLN A 396 -11.95 12.41 0.97
N THR A 397 -13.24 12.14 0.76
CA THR A 397 -13.99 12.50 -0.45
C THR A 397 -14.41 13.97 -0.46
N ALA A 398 -14.44 14.61 0.71
CA ALA A 398 -14.50 16.06 0.86
C ALA A 398 -13.11 16.68 1.08
N GLY A 399 -12.99 17.99 0.87
CA GLY A 399 -11.77 18.74 1.14
C GLY A 399 -10.89 19.01 -0.09
N PRO A 400 -9.56 19.17 0.08
CA PRO A 400 -8.65 19.52 -1.01
C PRO A 400 -8.29 18.33 -1.91
N ASN A 401 -8.43 18.52 -3.23
CA ASN A 401 -8.09 17.56 -4.27
C ASN A 401 -8.71 16.13 -4.14
N PRO A 402 -10.00 15.96 -3.75
CA PRO A 402 -10.56 14.64 -3.50
C PRO A 402 -10.72 13.82 -4.78
N TYR A 403 -11.08 14.47 -5.90
CA TYR A 403 -11.19 13.82 -7.22
C TYR A 403 -9.83 13.28 -7.71
N MET A 404 -8.73 13.98 -7.40
CA MET A 404 -7.38 13.52 -7.73
C MET A 404 -7.03 12.25 -6.96
N HIS A 405 -7.34 12.23 -5.66
CA HIS A 405 -7.08 11.09 -4.79
C HIS A 405 -7.98 9.88 -5.13
N ALA A 406 -9.23 10.12 -5.49
CA ALA A 406 -10.15 9.11 -6.01
C ALA A 406 -9.62 8.49 -7.31
N ALA A 407 -9.21 9.31 -8.29
CA ALA A 407 -8.65 8.83 -9.55
C ALA A 407 -7.42 7.96 -9.33
N ALA A 408 -6.51 8.38 -8.45
CA ALA A 408 -5.33 7.61 -8.09
C ALA A 408 -5.68 6.25 -7.46
N ARG A 409 -6.64 6.21 -6.53
CA ARG A 409 -7.06 4.99 -5.84
C ARG A 409 -7.84 4.03 -6.74
N CYS A 410 -8.69 4.53 -7.64
CA CYS A 410 -9.30 3.70 -8.68
C CYS A 410 -8.26 3.03 -9.57
N LEU A 411 -7.17 3.74 -9.92
CA LEU A 411 -6.09 3.18 -10.74
C LEU A 411 -5.14 2.27 -9.95
N SER A 412 -5.12 2.32 -8.62
CA SER A 412 -4.15 1.59 -7.80
C SER A 412 -4.19 0.07 -8.00
N GLY A 413 -5.37 -0.46 -8.35
CA GLY A 413 -5.62 -1.91 -8.35
C GLY A 413 -5.73 -2.51 -6.95
N GLY A 414 -5.72 -1.70 -5.89
CA GLY A 414 -5.93 -2.05 -4.49
C GLY A 414 -7.29 -1.61 -3.93
N PRO A 415 -7.49 -1.71 -2.61
CA PRO A 415 -8.75 -1.34 -1.97
C PRO A 415 -8.97 0.18 -1.97
N ILE A 416 -10.23 0.59 -1.79
CA ILE A 416 -10.58 2.00 -1.58
C ILE A 416 -11.43 2.09 -0.32
N TYR A 417 -10.95 2.87 0.64
CA TYR A 417 -11.70 3.16 1.83
C TYR A 417 -11.60 4.63 2.20
N ILE A 418 -12.72 5.16 2.68
CA ILE A 418 -12.90 6.57 2.99
C ILE A 418 -12.83 6.81 4.49
N THR A 419 -12.46 8.02 4.88
CA THR A 419 -12.34 8.42 6.29
C THR A 419 -12.86 9.83 6.54
N ASP A 420 -13.77 10.30 5.68
CA ASP A 420 -14.49 11.55 5.90
C ASP A 420 -15.20 11.54 7.25
N LYS A 421 -15.37 12.73 7.84
CA LYS A 421 -16.27 12.89 8.96
C LYS A 421 -17.68 12.45 8.55
N PRO A 422 -18.40 11.67 9.38
CA PRO A 422 -19.72 11.16 9.00
C PRO A 422 -20.68 12.29 8.59
N GLY A 423 -21.27 12.16 7.40
CA GLY A 423 -22.19 13.15 6.82
C GLY A 423 -21.51 14.21 5.95
N GLU A 424 -20.18 14.25 5.91
CA GLU A 424 -19.41 15.20 5.09
C GLU A 424 -18.80 14.50 3.86
N HIS A 425 -19.60 13.67 3.17
CA HIS A 425 -19.15 12.88 2.01
C HIS A 425 -19.52 13.52 0.67
N ASP A 426 -18.63 13.46 -0.33
CA ASP A 426 -19.02 13.73 -1.73
C ASP A 426 -19.60 12.47 -2.38
N ILE A 427 -20.93 12.32 -2.28
CA ILE A 427 -21.67 11.18 -2.85
C ILE A 427 -21.48 11.07 -4.37
N ARG A 428 -21.35 12.20 -5.08
CA ARG A 428 -21.15 12.17 -6.55
C ARG A 428 -19.78 11.63 -6.91
N LEU A 429 -18.77 11.91 -6.08
CA LEU A 429 -17.44 11.34 -6.24
C LEU A 429 -17.45 9.84 -5.93
N ILE A 430 -18.10 9.43 -4.84
CA ILE A 430 -18.20 8.01 -4.45
C ILE A 430 -18.84 7.17 -5.56
N HIS A 431 -19.90 7.67 -6.20
CA HIS A 431 -20.53 7.01 -7.34
C HIS A 431 -19.64 6.89 -8.59
N GLN A 432 -18.53 7.62 -8.68
CA GLN A 432 -17.56 7.43 -9.78
C GLN A 432 -16.54 6.34 -9.49
N MET A 433 -16.40 5.92 -8.23
CA MET A 433 -15.46 4.88 -7.81
C MET A 433 -16.14 3.53 -7.55
N THR A 434 -17.43 3.56 -7.26
CA THR A 434 -18.18 2.42 -6.74
C THR A 434 -19.44 2.15 -7.54
N THR A 435 -19.88 0.88 -7.52
CA THR A 435 -21.18 0.44 -8.02
C THR A 435 -21.92 -0.36 -6.94
N LEU A 436 -23.21 -0.63 -7.13
CA LEU A 436 -23.97 -1.51 -6.25
C LEU A 436 -23.86 -2.95 -6.75
N GLY A 437 -23.38 -3.84 -5.88
CA GLY A 437 -23.46 -5.28 -6.10
C GLY A 437 -24.90 -5.80 -6.09
N LEU A 438 -25.09 -7.04 -6.56
CA LEU A 438 -26.40 -7.71 -6.52
C LEU A 438 -26.95 -7.90 -5.09
N ASP A 439 -26.07 -7.82 -4.10
CA ASP A 439 -26.36 -7.87 -2.68
C ASP A 439 -26.72 -6.49 -2.08
N GLY A 440 -26.79 -5.44 -2.92
CA GLY A 440 -27.16 -4.09 -2.53
C GLY A 440 -26.05 -3.30 -1.83
N ARG A 441 -24.79 -3.77 -1.86
CA ARG A 441 -23.65 -3.11 -1.21
C ARG A 441 -22.77 -2.39 -2.19
N HIS A 442 -22.09 -1.34 -1.73
CA HIS A 442 -21.12 -0.64 -2.56
C HIS A 442 -19.86 -1.47 -2.75
N ARG A 443 -19.47 -1.67 -4.01
CA ARG A 443 -18.24 -2.32 -4.43
C ARG A 443 -17.42 -1.38 -5.28
N ILE A 444 -16.10 -1.42 -5.13
CA ILE A 444 -15.17 -0.65 -5.96
C ILE A 444 -14.99 -1.34 -7.31
N LEU A 445 -14.61 -0.58 -8.32
CA LEU A 445 -14.29 -1.10 -9.66
C LEU A 445 -12.77 -1.26 -9.80
N ARG A 446 -12.23 -2.27 -9.12
CA ARG A 446 -10.78 -2.48 -8.98
C ARG A 446 -10.17 -3.12 -10.25
N PRO A 447 -9.20 -2.47 -10.92
CA PRO A 447 -8.48 -3.08 -12.03
C PRO A 447 -7.62 -4.27 -11.57
N GLU A 448 -7.50 -5.31 -12.40
CA GLU A 448 -6.66 -6.46 -12.08
C GLU A 448 -5.16 -6.16 -12.21
N ILE A 449 -4.79 -5.30 -13.17
CA ILE A 449 -3.41 -4.85 -13.38
C ILE A 449 -3.17 -3.63 -12.48
N ILE A 450 -2.31 -3.83 -11.48
CA ILE A 450 -1.92 -2.82 -10.47
C ILE A 450 -1.40 -1.54 -11.12
N GLY A 451 -1.87 -0.41 -10.59
CA GLY A 451 -1.44 0.93 -10.95
C GLY A 451 0.00 1.21 -10.58
N ARG A 452 0.80 1.67 -11.55
CA ARG A 452 2.19 2.09 -11.31
C ARG A 452 2.66 3.22 -12.20
N ALA A 453 3.71 3.91 -11.76
CA ALA A 453 4.40 4.92 -12.55
C ALA A 453 5.07 4.28 -13.78
N THR A 454 4.85 4.86 -14.96
CA THR A 454 5.49 4.41 -16.21
C THR A 454 6.71 5.26 -16.61
N GLU A 455 6.82 6.46 -16.05
CA GLU A 455 7.86 7.45 -16.37
C GLU A 455 8.76 7.69 -15.15
N VAL A 456 9.44 6.63 -14.70
CA VAL A 456 10.11 6.56 -13.38
C VAL A 456 11.23 7.58 -13.16
N TYR A 457 11.82 8.11 -14.24
CA TYR A 457 12.93 9.05 -14.19
C TYR A 457 12.51 10.52 -14.07
N ASN A 458 11.21 10.82 -14.15
CA ASN A 458 10.72 12.19 -14.04
C ASN A 458 10.57 12.57 -12.56
N LYS A 459 11.08 13.76 -12.21
CA LYS A 459 10.85 14.37 -10.89
C LYS A 459 9.40 14.86 -10.76
N PRO A 460 8.82 14.96 -9.55
CA PRO A 460 7.47 15.50 -9.35
C PRO A 460 7.30 16.90 -9.94
N GLN A 461 8.31 17.76 -9.81
CA GLN A 461 8.28 19.15 -10.32
C GLN A 461 8.67 19.25 -11.81
N SER A 462 8.76 18.13 -12.54
CA SER A 462 9.01 18.16 -13.98
C SER A 462 7.79 18.76 -14.71
N ARG A 463 8.00 19.26 -15.94
CA ARG A 463 6.90 19.70 -16.82
C ARG A 463 6.14 18.53 -17.46
N ARG A 464 6.31 17.31 -16.94
CA ARG A 464 5.65 16.11 -17.43
C ARG A 464 4.63 15.65 -16.40
N PHE A 465 3.52 15.14 -16.87
CA PHE A 465 2.53 14.53 -15.99
C PHE A 465 3.11 13.28 -15.33
N LEU A 466 2.79 13.04 -14.06
CA LEU A 466 2.88 11.69 -13.51
C LEU A 466 1.90 10.82 -14.30
N ARG A 467 2.40 9.70 -14.80
CA ARG A 467 1.64 8.73 -15.59
C ARG A 467 1.48 7.44 -14.81
N ILE A 468 0.25 7.10 -14.46
CA ILE A 468 -0.11 5.87 -13.74
C ILE A 468 -0.80 4.94 -14.71
N ALA A 469 -0.16 3.84 -15.07
CA ALA A 469 -0.77 2.82 -15.93
C ALA A 469 -1.38 1.70 -15.08
N ALA A 470 -2.61 1.34 -15.42
CA ALA A 470 -3.38 0.23 -14.86
C ALA A 470 -4.14 -0.45 -16.01
N GLY A 471 -4.86 -1.54 -15.73
CA GLY A 471 -5.60 -2.24 -16.77
C GLY A 471 -6.53 -3.32 -16.24
N HIS A 472 -7.48 -3.71 -17.07
CA HIS A 472 -8.44 -4.78 -16.82
C HIS A 472 -8.78 -5.49 -18.12
N LEU A 473 -8.54 -6.80 -18.17
CA LEU A 473 -8.55 -7.58 -19.40
C LEU A 473 -7.66 -6.88 -20.45
N ASP A 474 -8.19 -6.70 -21.67
CA ASP A 474 -7.51 -5.99 -22.76
C ASP A 474 -7.72 -4.46 -22.71
N THR A 475 -8.43 -3.93 -21.70
CA THR A 475 -8.64 -2.48 -21.53
C THR A 475 -7.48 -1.86 -20.76
N CYS A 476 -6.89 -0.80 -21.32
CA CYS A 476 -5.78 -0.09 -20.69
C CYS A 476 -6.23 1.25 -20.12
N PHE A 477 -5.82 1.55 -18.88
CA PHE A 477 -6.02 2.83 -18.24
C PHE A 477 -4.70 3.59 -18.12
N LEU A 478 -4.71 4.88 -18.45
CA LEU A 478 -3.60 5.79 -18.19
C LEU A 478 -4.11 7.02 -17.43
N GLY A 479 -3.83 7.05 -16.14
CA GLY A 479 -3.99 8.23 -15.31
C GLY A 479 -2.89 9.24 -15.56
N LEU A 480 -3.27 10.50 -15.71
CA LEU A 480 -2.37 11.63 -15.92
C LEU A 480 -2.60 12.62 -14.79
N PHE A 481 -1.53 12.99 -14.10
CA PHE A 481 -1.59 13.88 -12.93
C PHE A 481 -0.55 14.99 -13.06
N ASN A 482 -1.01 16.24 -13.02
CA ASN A 482 -0.12 17.39 -13.03
C ASN A 482 0.36 17.71 -11.62
N MET A 483 1.59 17.29 -11.34
CA MET A 483 2.26 17.48 -10.05
C MET A 483 3.00 18.82 -9.96
N SER A 484 2.99 19.63 -11.02
CA SER A 484 3.65 20.93 -11.07
C SER A 484 2.71 22.07 -10.65
N ASP A 485 3.31 23.20 -10.31
CA ASP A 485 2.63 24.47 -9.99
C ASP A 485 2.14 25.22 -11.24
N ARG A 486 2.28 24.64 -12.43
CA ARG A 486 1.89 25.27 -13.71
C ARG A 486 0.94 24.41 -14.51
N GLU A 487 0.05 25.08 -15.24
CA GLU A 487 -0.74 24.42 -16.28
C GLU A 487 0.17 23.81 -17.34
N SER A 488 -0.15 22.58 -17.76
CA SER A 488 0.63 21.86 -18.77
C SER A 488 -0.27 21.16 -19.78
N VAL A 489 0.26 20.96 -20.99
CA VAL A 489 -0.41 20.25 -22.09
C VAL A 489 0.54 19.18 -22.61
N GLU A 490 0.05 17.96 -22.78
CA GLU A 490 0.79 16.87 -23.42
C GLU A 490 0.00 16.27 -24.59
N LEU A 491 0.74 15.80 -25.60
CA LEU A 491 0.24 14.88 -26.60
C LEU A 491 0.58 13.46 -26.15
N VAL A 492 -0.45 12.68 -25.84
CA VAL A 492 -0.30 11.32 -25.31
C VAL A 492 -0.56 10.33 -26.43
N THR A 493 0.44 9.52 -26.76
CA THR A 493 0.35 8.53 -27.84
C THR A 493 -0.46 7.31 -27.43
N LEU A 494 -1.06 6.60 -28.39
CA LEU A 494 -1.68 5.30 -28.15
C LEU A 494 -0.70 4.33 -27.49
N ARG A 495 0.58 4.31 -27.94
CA ARG A 495 1.67 3.53 -27.31
C ARG A 495 1.82 3.81 -25.82
N ALA A 496 1.69 5.07 -25.39
CA ALA A 496 1.82 5.43 -23.98
C ALA A 496 0.64 4.91 -23.15
N ILE A 497 -0.56 4.80 -23.74
CA ILE A 497 -1.78 4.33 -23.06
C ILE A 497 -1.78 2.80 -23.00
N THR A 498 -1.54 2.11 -24.13
CA THR A 498 -1.62 0.64 -24.23
C THR A 498 -0.35 -0.05 -23.78
N ARG A 499 0.78 0.66 -23.79
CA ARG A 499 2.12 0.14 -23.49
C ARG A 499 2.51 -1.08 -24.34
N SER A 500 1.93 -1.16 -25.53
CA SER A 500 2.18 -2.22 -26.49
C SER A 500 2.79 -1.66 -27.76
N GLU A 501 3.71 -2.41 -28.34
CA GLU A 501 4.19 -2.19 -29.72
C GLU A 501 3.25 -2.82 -30.76
N SER A 502 2.24 -3.59 -30.33
CA SER A 502 1.31 -4.26 -31.23
C SER A 502 0.36 -3.27 -31.90
N HIS A 503 0.15 -3.46 -33.20
CA HIS A 503 -0.89 -2.75 -33.94
C HIS A 503 -2.27 -3.24 -33.51
N GLY A 504 -3.18 -2.31 -33.25
CA GLY A 504 -4.57 -2.57 -32.87
C GLY A 504 -5.37 -1.27 -32.95
N SER A 505 -6.67 -1.38 -33.21
CA SER A 505 -7.57 -0.22 -33.22
C SER A 505 -8.25 -0.10 -31.86
N TYR A 506 -8.28 1.11 -31.33
CA TYR A 506 -8.82 1.40 -30.01
C TYR A 506 -9.78 2.59 -30.07
N ILE A 507 -10.83 2.52 -29.25
CA ILE A 507 -11.56 3.69 -28.83
C ILE A 507 -10.90 4.21 -27.55
N VAL A 508 -10.44 5.47 -27.57
CA VAL A 508 -9.90 6.16 -26.40
C VAL A 508 -10.89 7.20 -25.91
N LEU A 509 -11.22 7.13 -24.62
CA LEU A 509 -12.09 8.09 -23.93
C LEU A 509 -11.33 8.81 -22.82
N LYS A 510 -11.75 10.04 -22.55
CA LYS A 510 -11.35 10.85 -21.40
C LYS A 510 -12.48 10.83 -20.38
N HIS A 511 -12.18 10.48 -19.12
CA HIS A 511 -13.20 10.38 -18.08
C HIS A 511 -13.80 11.75 -17.73
N TYR A 512 -12.97 12.79 -17.61
CA TYR A 512 -13.42 14.13 -17.19
C TYR A 512 -13.80 15.06 -18.34
N ASP A 513 -13.73 14.59 -19.60
CA ASP A 513 -14.19 15.37 -20.75
C ASP A 513 -15.72 15.44 -20.81
N LYS A 514 -16.25 16.63 -20.52
CA LYS A 514 -17.70 16.92 -20.58
C LYS A 514 -18.30 16.70 -21.97
N CYS A 515 -17.50 16.80 -23.04
CA CYS A 515 -17.96 16.55 -24.41
C CYS A 515 -18.03 15.06 -24.75
N ARG A 516 -17.46 14.18 -23.92
CA ARG A 516 -17.35 12.73 -24.14
C ARG A 516 -16.84 12.38 -25.53
N LYS A 517 -15.81 13.11 -25.99
CA LYS A 517 -15.28 12.91 -27.34
C LYS A 517 -14.69 11.51 -27.46
N VAL A 518 -15.12 10.80 -28.51
CA VAL A 518 -14.59 9.48 -28.88
C VAL A 518 -13.38 9.65 -29.79
N HIS A 519 -12.25 9.08 -29.40
CA HIS A 519 -11.03 9.06 -30.22
C HIS A 519 -10.82 7.67 -30.81
N HIS A 520 -10.87 7.54 -32.14
CA HIS A 520 -10.52 6.30 -32.83
C HIS A 520 -9.03 6.34 -33.21
N LEU A 521 -8.21 5.50 -32.56
CA LEU A 521 -6.75 5.45 -32.75
C LEU A 521 -6.36 4.06 -33.26
N SER A 522 -5.51 4.00 -34.30
CA SER A 522 -5.13 2.73 -34.95
C SER A 522 -3.62 2.58 -35.15
N SER A 523 -2.89 3.69 -35.11
CA SER A 523 -1.44 3.72 -35.07
C SER A 523 -0.96 3.95 -33.63
N ILE A 524 0.09 3.25 -33.23
CA ILE A 524 0.75 3.44 -31.93
C ILE A 524 1.27 4.88 -31.74
N HIS A 525 1.42 5.64 -32.84
CA HIS A 525 1.84 7.04 -32.85
C HIS A 525 0.66 8.04 -32.85
N ASP A 526 -0.58 7.58 -32.99
CA ASP A 526 -1.75 8.46 -32.89
C ASP A 526 -1.83 9.06 -31.48
N VAL A 527 -2.31 10.30 -31.37
CA VAL A 527 -2.25 11.07 -30.12
C VAL A 527 -3.60 11.60 -29.65
N VAL A 528 -3.73 11.72 -28.33
CA VAL A 528 -4.76 12.49 -27.64
C VAL A 528 -4.10 13.66 -26.93
N SER A 529 -4.58 14.89 -27.18
CA SER A 529 -4.11 16.07 -26.44
C SER A 529 -4.80 16.16 -25.08
N VAL A 530 -4.03 16.33 -24.01
CA VAL A 530 -4.54 16.47 -22.63
C VAL A 530 -3.96 17.75 -22.02
N LYS A 531 -4.84 18.57 -21.44
CA LYS A 531 -4.51 19.83 -20.78
C LYS A 531 -4.96 19.76 -19.32
N LEU A 532 -4.05 19.94 -18.37
CA LEU A 532 -4.33 19.82 -16.94
C LEU A 532 -3.94 21.09 -16.18
N SER A 533 -4.80 21.51 -15.26
CA SER A 533 -4.52 22.58 -14.30
C SER A 533 -3.33 22.24 -13.40
N PRO A 534 -2.65 23.24 -12.82
CA PRO A 534 -1.59 22.99 -11.84
C PRO A 534 -2.09 22.30 -10.57
N SER A 535 -1.16 21.80 -9.76
CA SER A 535 -1.35 21.35 -8.38
C SER A 535 -2.47 20.33 -8.20
N GLY A 536 -2.46 19.28 -9.04
CA GLY A 536 -3.39 18.16 -8.93
C GLY A 536 -4.48 18.11 -9.99
N GLY A 537 -4.36 18.87 -11.07
CA GLY A 537 -5.13 18.60 -12.29
C GLY A 537 -4.89 17.17 -12.78
N HIS A 538 -5.94 16.46 -13.14
CA HIS A 538 -5.86 15.03 -13.48
C HIS A 538 -6.84 14.63 -14.59
N GLU A 539 -6.55 13.54 -15.28
CA GLU A 539 -7.39 12.89 -16.29
C GLU A 539 -7.14 11.38 -16.29
N ILE A 540 -8.15 10.60 -16.70
CA ILE A 540 -7.98 9.17 -16.99
C ILE A 540 -8.30 8.96 -18.47
N LEU A 541 -7.30 8.46 -19.21
CA LEU A 541 -7.50 7.96 -20.56
C LEU A 541 -7.76 6.45 -20.49
N THR A 542 -8.87 6.00 -21.08
CA THR A 542 -9.19 4.58 -21.18
C THR A 542 -9.16 4.17 -22.64
N ALA A 543 -8.28 3.24 -22.99
CA ALA A 543 -8.19 2.64 -24.32
C ALA A 543 -8.92 1.30 -24.33
N TYR A 544 -10.04 1.25 -25.04
CA TYR A 544 -10.86 0.07 -25.24
C TYR A 544 -10.51 -0.57 -26.59
N PRO A 545 -10.10 -1.85 -26.61
CA PRO A 545 -9.79 -2.54 -27.86
C PRO A 545 -11.05 -2.68 -28.71
N ILE A 546 -10.90 -2.46 -30.01
CA ILE A 546 -11.97 -2.69 -31.00
C ILE A 546 -11.90 -4.13 -31.48
N SER A 547 -13.01 -4.84 -31.34
CA SER A 547 -13.22 -6.18 -31.87
C SER A 547 -14.13 -6.12 -33.10
N THR A 548 -13.95 -7.05 -34.04
CA THR A 548 -14.80 -7.19 -35.23
C THR A 548 -15.67 -8.43 -35.11
N ALA A 549 -16.99 -8.27 -35.25
CA ALA A 549 -17.94 -9.38 -35.38
C ALA A 549 -18.68 -9.27 -36.72
N GLY A 550 -18.30 -10.13 -37.67
CA GLY A 550 -18.84 -10.10 -39.03
C GLY A 550 -18.42 -8.84 -39.78
N THR A 551 -19.33 -7.88 -39.91
CA THR A 551 -19.09 -6.60 -40.61
C THR A 551 -19.13 -5.38 -39.68
N PHE A 552 -19.28 -5.60 -38.37
CA PHE A 552 -19.38 -4.54 -37.37
C PHE A 552 -18.15 -4.54 -36.46
N ASP A 553 -17.57 -3.36 -36.29
CA ASP A 553 -16.56 -3.07 -35.28
C ASP A 553 -17.23 -2.55 -34.01
N PHE A 554 -16.83 -3.06 -32.85
CA PHE A 554 -17.38 -2.67 -31.57
C PHE A 554 -16.30 -2.69 -30.46
N ALA A 555 -16.52 -1.91 -29.40
CA ALA A 555 -15.73 -1.96 -28.18
C ALA A 555 -16.67 -2.03 -26.97
N ILE A 556 -16.29 -2.79 -25.95
CA ILE A 556 -17.08 -2.95 -24.72
C ILE A 556 -16.53 -1.98 -23.67
N LEU A 557 -17.34 -1.01 -23.25
CA LEU A 557 -16.87 0.11 -22.43
C LEU A 557 -16.99 -0.11 -20.91
N GLY A 558 -17.78 -1.10 -20.48
CA GLY A 558 -18.20 -1.23 -19.08
C GLY A 558 -19.10 -0.05 -18.63
N LEU A 559 -18.93 0.41 -17.39
CA LEU A 559 -19.71 1.52 -16.83
C LEU A 559 -19.11 2.89 -17.16
N THR A 560 -19.62 3.59 -18.19
CA THR A 560 -19.06 4.85 -18.74
C THR A 560 -19.18 6.11 -17.85
N GLY A 561 -19.55 5.96 -16.58
CA GLY A 561 -19.62 7.04 -15.58
C GLY A 561 -18.64 6.86 -14.42
N HIS A 562 -17.82 5.80 -14.45
CA HIS A 562 -16.91 5.44 -13.38
C HIS A 562 -15.47 5.48 -13.89
N MET A 563 -14.56 5.91 -13.02
CA MET A 563 -13.15 6.18 -13.35
C MET A 563 -12.44 4.95 -13.97
N THR A 564 -12.77 3.76 -13.47
CA THR A 564 -12.27 2.46 -13.95
C THR A 564 -13.43 1.54 -14.33
N GLY A 565 -14.45 2.11 -14.98
CA GLY A 565 -15.72 1.43 -15.31
C GLY A 565 -15.61 0.11 -16.08
N ALA A 566 -14.50 -0.13 -16.78
CA ALA A 566 -14.25 -1.38 -17.50
C ALA A 566 -13.98 -2.57 -16.57
N ALA A 567 -13.63 -2.33 -15.29
CA ALA A 567 -13.39 -3.39 -14.31
C ALA A 567 -14.65 -4.16 -13.88
N VAL A 568 -15.83 -3.77 -14.38
CA VAL A 568 -17.08 -4.52 -14.20
C VAL A 568 -17.20 -5.73 -15.13
N LEU A 569 -16.39 -5.76 -16.20
CA LEU A 569 -16.41 -6.81 -17.24
C LEU A 569 -15.70 -8.07 -16.74
#